data_AF-A0A2G1XW93-F1
#
_entry.id   AF-A0A2G1XW93-F1
#
_cell.length_a   1.000
_cell.length_b   1.000
_cell.length_c   1.000
_cell.angle_alpha   90.00
_cell.angle_beta   90.00
_cell.angle_gamma   90.00
#
_symmetry.space_group_name_H-M   'P 1'
#
loop_
_entity.id
_entity.type
_entity.pdbx_description
1 polymer ?
#
loop_
_entity_poly.entity_id
_entity_poly.type
_entity_poly.pdbx_seq_one_letter_code
_entity_poly.pdbx_strand_id
1 'polypeptide(L)' 'MAEQVATIVRTEFSVPWLRLRIGKPGAIAEADDVGVLIERGARH' A
#
# COMPACT_ATOMS: atom_id res chain seq x y z
N MET A 1 -6.93 6.29 0.03
CA MET A 1 -5.52 6.60 0.38
C MET A 1 -4.52 5.60 -0.20
N ALA A 2 -4.54 4.31 0.17
CA ALA A 2 -3.56 3.34 -0.36
C ALA A 2 -3.49 3.27 -1.90
N GLU A 3 -4.64 3.30 -2.59
CA GLU A 3 -4.70 3.34 -4.06
C GLU A 3 -4.06 4.58 -4.69
N GLN A 4 -4.21 5.74 -4.05
CA GLN A 4 -3.66 6.99 -4.57
C GLN A 4 -2.14 6.98 -4.45
N VAL A 5 -1.61 6.50 -3.31
CA VAL A 5 -0.17 6.30 -3.12
C VAL A 5 0.38 5.30 -4.14
N ALA A 6 -0.30 4.16 -4.33
CA ALA A 6 0.11 3.17 -5.33
C ALA A 6 0.07 3.73 -6.75
N THR A 7 -0.89 4.59 -7.08
CA THR A 7 -0.95 5.25 -8.39
C THR A 7 0.23 6.18 -8.58
N ILE A 8 0.49 7.10 -7.63
CA ILE A 8 1.59 8.08 -7.70
C ILE A 8 2.93 7.36 -7.90
N VAL A 9 3.21 6.34 -7.07
CA VAL A 9 4.48 5.61 -7.15
C VAL A 9 4.65 4.92 -8.50
N ARG A 10 3.58 4.32 -9.05
CA ARG A 10 3.67 3.65 -10.36
C ARG A 10 3.83 4.64 -11.50
N THR A 11 3.14 5.78 -11.47
CA THR A 11 3.18 6.77 -12.55
C THR A 11 4.48 7.55 -12.57
N GLU A 12 4.99 7.95 -11.40
CA GLU A 12 6.19 8.80 -11.32
C GLU A 12 7.48 8.00 -11.53
N PHE A 13 7.51 6.75 -11.05
CA PHE A 13 8.72 5.91 -11.09
C PHE A 13 8.63 4.76 -12.10
N SER A 14 7.57 4.71 -12.91
CA SER A 14 7.33 3.65 -13.91
C SER A 14 7.43 2.23 -13.34
N VAL A 15 6.97 2.03 -12.09
CA VAL A 15 7.07 0.76 -11.39
C VAL A 15 6.03 -0.24 -11.95
N PRO A 16 6.46 -1.38 -12.54
CA PRO A 16 5.55 -2.31 -13.19
C PRO A 16 4.71 -3.13 -12.20
N TRP A 17 5.26 -3.39 -11.01
CA TRP A 17 4.60 -4.08 -9.91
C TRP A 17 5.06 -3.52 -8.56
N LEU A 18 4.12 -3.29 -7.65
CA LEU A 18 4.43 -2.94 -6.26
C LEU A 18 3.49 -3.64 -5.28
N ARG A 19 4.00 -3.81 -4.05
CA ARG A 19 3.24 -4.24 -2.88
C ARG A 19 3.35 -3.14 -1.81
N LEU A 20 2.22 -2.59 -1.40
CA LEU A 20 2.14 -1.48 -0.46
C LEU A 20 1.40 -1.90 0.81
N ARG A 21 2.07 -1.76 1.97
CA ARG A 21 1.47 -1.89 3.30
C ARG A 21 1.31 -0.50 3.91
N ILE A 22 0.10 -0.12 4.26
CA ILE A 22 -0.18 1.07 5.07
C ILE A 22 -0.75 0.60 6.40
N GLY A 23 0.04 0.70 7.45
CA GLY A 23 -0.41 0.50 8.84
C GLY A 23 -0.95 1.78 9.43
N LYS A 24 -1.94 1.66 10.31
CA LYS A 24 -2.43 2.73 11.18
C LYS A 24 -2.23 2.26 12.62
N PRO A 25 -0.97 2.32 13.13
CA PRO A 25 -0.68 1.93 14.51
C PRO A 25 -1.53 2.77 15.48
N GLY A 26 -2.17 2.09 16.44
CA GLY A 26 -3.03 2.72 17.44
C GLY A 26 -4.47 3.04 16.98
N ALA A 27 -4.90 2.57 15.80
CA ALA A 27 -6.29 2.74 15.37
C ALA A 27 -7.31 1.92 16.17
N ILE A 28 -6.88 0.79 16.74
CA ILE A 28 -7.68 -0.10 17.58
C ILE A 28 -6.83 -0.46 18.80
N ALA A 29 -7.36 -0.27 20.01
CA ALA A 29 -6.62 -0.43 21.26
C ALA A 29 -6.15 -1.87 21.55
N GLU A 30 -6.81 -2.87 20.95
CA GLU A 30 -6.51 -4.30 21.15
C GLU A 30 -5.76 -4.97 19.98
N ALA A 31 -5.41 -4.23 18.92
CA ALA A 31 -4.72 -4.79 17.75
C ALA A 31 -3.32 -4.20 17.60
N ASP A 32 -2.30 -5.07 17.52
CA ASP A 32 -0.89 -4.67 17.39
C ASP A 32 -0.62 -3.81 16.14
N ASP A 33 -1.34 -4.06 15.03
CA ASP A 33 -1.33 -3.21 13.85
C ASP A 33 -2.61 -3.41 13.02
N VAL A 34 -3.23 -2.33 12.56
CA VAL A 34 -4.40 -2.36 11.67
C VAL A 34 -4.01 -1.64 10.39
N GLY A 35 -4.01 -2.35 9.27
CA GLY A 35 -3.52 -1.78 8.03
C GLY A 35 -4.10 -2.44 6.80
N VAL A 36 -3.84 -1.83 5.64
CA VAL A 36 -4.18 -2.36 4.33
C VAL A 36 -2.91 -2.79 3.61
N LEU A 37 -2.96 -3.99 3.04
CA LEU A 37 -1.95 -4.51 2.13
C LEU A 37 -2.55 -4.62 0.73
N ILE A 38 -1.96 -3.94 -0.24
CA ILE A 38 -2.39 -3.99 -1.64
C ILE A 38 -1.22 -4.34 -2.56
N GLU A 39 -1.52 -5.02 -3.66
CA GLU A 39 -0.58 -5.29 -4.74
C GLU A 39 -1.12 -4.72 -6.04
N ARG A 40 -0.29 -4.02 -6.81
CA ARG A 40 -0.70 -3.36 -8.07
C ARG A 40 0.33 -3.58 -9.15
N GLY A 41 -0.16 -3.98 -10.33
CA GLY A 41 0.67 -4.23 -11.50
C GLY A 41 0.76 -5.71 -11.89
N ALA A 42 1.43 -6.00 -12.99
CA ALA A 42 1.66 -7.36 -13.47
C ALA A 42 3.11 -7.74 -13.19
N ARG A 43 3.30 -8.87 -12.51
CA ARG A 43 4.61 -9.47 -12.32
C ARG A 43 4.88 -10.36 -13.55
N HIS A 44 5.82 -9.94 -14.38
CA HIS A 44 6.34 -10.76 -15.48
C HIS A 44 7.36 -11.77 -14.96
#